data_AF-A0A964Y5P5-F1
#
_entry.id   AF-A0A964Y5P5-F1
#
_cell.length_a   1.000
_cell.length_b   1.000
_cell.length_c   1.000
_cell.angle_alpha   90.00
_cell.angle_beta   90.00
_cell.angle_gamma   90.00
#
_symmetry.space_group_name_H-M   'P 1'
#
loop_
_entity.id
_entity.type
_entity.pdbx_description
1 polymer ?
#
loop_
_entity_poly.entity_id
_entity_poly.type
_entity_poly.pdbx_seq_one_letter_code
_entity_poly.pdbx_strand_id
1 'polypeptide(L)' 'KKISIDESEFIVTDKLNSVFVKYKGALPMIFREEQGVVVIGSFDSKSKIFYAKSVLAKHDEKYKPKTTQAQTLN' A
#
# COMPACT_ATOMS: atom_id res chain seq x y z
N LYS A 1 -20.84 -12.36 6.93
CA LYS A 1 -19.51 -12.17 6.29
C LYS A 1 -18.63 -11.43 7.28
N LYS A 2 -17.65 -12.10 7.90
CA LYS A 2 -16.75 -11.48 8.89
C LYS A 2 -15.78 -10.59 8.12
N ILE A 3 -15.91 -9.26 8.26
CA ILE A 3 -14.91 -8.34 7.74
C ILE A 3 -13.72 -8.50 8.69
N SER A 4 -12.75 -9.33 8.32
CA SER A 4 -11.47 -9.38 9.04
C SER A 4 -10.82 -8.03 8.82
N ILE A 5 -10.76 -7.25 9.90
CA ILE A 5 -9.97 -6.03 9.91
C ILE A 5 -8.55 -6.51 10.14
N ASP A 6 -7.83 -6.72 9.04
CA ASP A 6 -6.44 -7.16 9.11
C ASP A 6 -5.60 -6.00 9.62
N GLU A 7 -4.91 -6.21 10.74
CA GLU A 7 -3.88 -5.30 11.23
C GLU A 7 -2.53 -5.85 10.76
N SER A 8 -1.72 -4.99 10.17
CA SER A 8 -0.43 -5.34 9.59
C SER A 8 0.63 -4.34 10.04
N GLU A 9 1.80 -4.87 10.37
CA GLU A 9 2.96 -4.10 10.79
C GLU A 9 4.13 -4.48 9.87
N PHE A 10 4.81 -3.48 9.32
CA PHE A 10 5.94 -3.69 8.41
C PHE A 10 6.90 -2.50 8.45
N ILE A 11 8.11 -2.70 7.94
CA ILE A 11 9.13 -1.67 7.85
C ILE A 11 9.26 -1.21 6.40
N VAL A 12 9.29 0.10 6.18
CA VAL A 12 9.64 0.68 4.88
C VAL A 12 10.99 1.37 5.03
N THR A 13 11.88 1.12 4.07
CA THR A 13 13.23 1.68 4.06
C THR A 13 13.54 2.36 2.73
N ASP A 14 14.33 3.43 2.79
CA ASP A 14 14.98 4.06 1.65
C ASP A 14 16.44 3.57 1.45
N LYS A 15 16.82 2.49 2.16
CA LYS A 15 18.18 1.91 2.30
C LYS A 15 19.15 2.67 3.20
N LEU A 16 18.78 3.85 3.70
CA LEU A 16 19.57 4.61 4.68
C LEU A 16 18.86 4.66 6.04
N ASN A 17 17.54 4.79 6.01
CA ASN A 17 16.66 4.91 7.15
C ASN A 17 15.50 3.91 7.03
N SER A 18 14.91 3.58 8.17
CA SER A 18 13.79 2.66 8.27
C SER A 18 12.67 3.28 9.10
N VAL A 19 11.43 3.10 8.65
CA VAL A 19 10.23 3.61 9.30
C VAL A 19 9.31 2.43 9.60
N PHE A 20 8.87 2.36 10.87
CA PHE A 20 7.91 1.36 11.30
C PHE A 20 6.49 1.81 10.95
N VAL A 21 5.77 0.99 10.19
CA VAL A 21 4.44 1.30 9.67
C VAL A 21 3.39 0.39 10.31
N LYS A 22 2.33 0.98 10.85
CA LYS A 22 1.12 0.28 11.27
C LYS A 22 0.01 0.55 10.27
N TYR A 23 -0.60 -0.50 9.73
CA TYR A 23 -1.71 -0.42 8.81
C TYR A 23 -2.90 -1.23 9.30
N LYS A 24 -4.10 -0.67 9.17
CA LYS A 24 -5.35 -1.33 9.50
C LYS A 24 -6.22 -1.43 8.25
N GLY A 25 -6.22 -2.59 7.62
CA GLY A 25 -6.90 -2.86 6.36
C GLY A 25 -6.28 -4.03 5.61
N ALA A 26 -6.93 -4.45 4.53
CA ALA A 26 -6.41 -5.51 3.67
C ALA A 26 -5.24 -4.99 2.83
N LEU A 27 -4.10 -5.67 2.91
CA LEU A 27 -2.96 -5.41 2.02
C LEU A 27 -3.23 -5.97 0.62
N PRO A 28 -2.73 -5.32 -0.45
CA PRO A 28 -2.81 -5.87 -1.80
C PRO A 28 -2.11 -7.24 -1.89
N MET A 29 -2.62 -8.16 -2.72
CA MET A 29 -2.04 -9.51 -2.86
C MET A 29 -0.58 -9.52 -3.35
N ILE A 30 -0.15 -8.46 -4.01
CA ILE A 30 1.21 -8.29 -4.55
C ILE A 30 2.17 -7.70 -3.51
N PHE A 31 1.69 -7.26 -2.35
CA PHE A 31 2.55 -6.72 -1.30
C PHE A 31 3.49 -7.80 -0.76
N ARG A 32 4.78 -7.62 -0.99
CA ARG A 32 5.86 -8.56 -0.60
C ARG A 32 7.10 -7.77 -0.19
N GLU A 33 7.99 -8.43 0.52
CA GLU A 33 9.32 -7.90 0.85
C GLU A 33 10.11 -7.53 -0.42
N GLU A 34 11.06 -6.61 -0.27
CA GLU A 34 11.94 -6.13 -1.35
C GLU A 34 11.22 -5.44 -2.54
N GLN A 35 9.93 -5.16 -2.43
CA GLN A 35 9.18 -4.38 -3.42
C GLN A 35 8.98 -2.94 -3.00
N GLY A 36 8.99 -2.04 -3.99
CA GLY A 36 8.69 -0.63 -3.77
C GLY A 36 7.22 -0.43 -3.41
N VAL A 37 6.97 0.31 -2.34
CA VAL A 37 5.64 0.65 -1.84
C VAL A 37 5.52 2.15 -1.58
N VAL A 38 4.31 2.68 -1.75
CA VAL A 38 3.94 4.02 -1.32
C VAL A 38 2.92 3.91 -0.19
N VAL A 39 3.23 4.52 0.95
CA VAL A 39 2.37 4.52 2.14
C VAL A 39 1.88 5.95 2.38
N ILE A 40 0.57 6.12 2.58
CA ILE A 40 -0.06 7.42 2.83
C ILE A 40 -0.71 7.37 4.21
N GLY A 41 -0.45 8.37 5.05
CA GLY A 41 -0.94 8.39 6.43
C GLY A 41 -0.30 9.52 7.24
N SER A 42 -0.12 9.29 8.54
CA SER A 42 0.44 10.25 9.48
C SER A 42 1.60 9.66 10.27
N PHE A 43 2.66 10.44 10.45
CA PHE A 43 3.81 10.07 11.26
C PHE A 43 3.70 10.65 12.67
N ASP A 44 3.80 9.79 13.69
CA ASP A 44 3.95 10.22 15.07
C ASP A 44 5.44 10.27 15.44
N SER A 45 5.95 11.48 15.63
CA SER A 45 7.35 11.72 15.95
C SER A 45 7.75 11.25 17.36
N LYS A 46 6.80 11.13 18.30
CA LYS A 46 7.09 10.67 19.67
C LYS A 46 7.31 9.17 19.71
N SER A 47 6.42 8.41 19.08
CA SER A 47 6.51 6.95 19.00
C SER A 47 7.40 6.46 17.85
N LYS A 48 7.73 7.33 16.89
CA LYS A 48 8.42 7.00 15.62
C LYS A 48 7.64 5.98 14.78
N ILE A 49 6.32 5.97 14.90
CA ILE A 49 5.43 5.08 14.17
C ILE A 49 4.72 5.88 13.08
N PHE A 50 4.68 5.30 11.88
CA PHE A 50 3.85 5.79 10.80
C PHE A 50 2.52 5.03 10.77
N TYR A 51 1.42 5.74 11.00
CA TYR A 51 0.07 5.19 10.92
C TYR A 51 -0.45 5.32 9.50
N ALA A 52 -0.48 4.21 8.77
CA ALA A 52 -0.91 4.13 7.39
C ALA A 52 -2.44 4.18 7.28
N LYS A 53 -2.93 5.06 6.40
CA LYS A 53 -4.33 5.10 5.94
C LYS A 53 -4.51 4.33 4.62
N SER A 54 -3.48 4.30 3.77
CA SER A 54 -3.50 3.58 2.49
C SER A 54 -2.09 3.07 2.14
N VAL A 55 -2.04 1.89 1.52
CA VAL A 55 -0.81 1.23 1.06
C VAL A 55 -0.97 0.90 -0.42
N LEU A 56 -0.07 1.43 -1.25
CA LEU A 56 -0.03 1.22 -2.69
C LEU A 56 1.26 0.48 -3.03
N ALA A 57 1.17 -0.80 -3.34
CA ALA A 57 2.30 -1.55 -3.90
C ALA A 57 2.53 -1.11 -5.35
N LYS A 58 3.79 -0.86 -5.75
CA LYS A 58 4.10 -0.57 -7.16
C LYS A 58 3.70 -1.77 -8.02
N HIS A 59 2.94 -1.50 -9.09
CA HIS A 59 2.77 -2.47 -10.17
C HIS A 59 4.02 -2.45 -11.07
N ASP A 60 4.40 -3.60 -11.63
CA ASP A 60 5.38 -3.64 -12.72
C ASP A 60 4.93 -2.70 -13.86
N GLU A 61 5.87 -2.08 -14.57
CA GLU A 61 5.65 -1.10 -15.65
C GLU A 61 4.70 -1.60 -16.78
N LYS A 62 4.34 -2.89 -16.79
CA LYS A 62 3.29 -3.49 -17.62
C LYS A 62 1.86 -3.24 -17.11
N TYR A 63 1.59 -2.22 -16.29
CA TYR A 63 0.23 -1.81 -16.01
C TYR A 63 -0.44 -1.27 -17.29
N LYS A 64 -1.11 -2.17 -18.01
CA LYS A 64 -2.09 -1.81 -19.04
C LYS A 64 -3.41 -1.60 -18.32
N PRO A 65 -3.95 -0.37 -18.19
CA PRO A 65 -5.34 -0.23 -17.80
C PRO A 65 -6.17 -0.98 -18.84
N LYS A 66 -7.09 -1.86 -18.41
CA LYS A 66 -8.10 -2.38 -19.32
C LYS A 66 -8.88 -1.16 -19.79
N THR A 67 -8.71 -0.78 -21.05
CA THR A 67 -9.50 0.24 -21.70
C THR A 67 -10.97 -0.10 -21.48
N THR A 68 -11.66 0.77 -20.76
CA THR A 68 -13.12 0.75 -20.68
C THR A 68 -13.62 0.70 -22.12
N GLN A 69 -14.39 -0.33 -22.45
CA GLN A 69 -15.14 -0.38 -23.69
C GLN A 69 -16.10 0.82 -23.70
N ALA A 70 -15.66 1.94 -24.26
CA ALA A 70 -16.58 2.92 -24.81
C ALA A 70 -17.13 2.31 -26.10
N GLN A 71 -18.10 1.40 -25.96
CA GLN A 71 -19.02 1.10 -27.05
C GLN A 71 -19.88 2.35 -27.22
N THR A 72 -19.37 3.29 -28.01
CA THR A 72 -20.15 4.41 -28.52
C THR A 72 -21.26 3.81 -29.39
N LEU A 73 -22.52 4.13 -29.02
CA LEU A 73 -23.70 3.92 -29.87
C LEU A 73 -23.40 4.41 -31.29
N ASN A 74 -23.70 3.58 -32.29
CA ASN A 74 -24.18 3.98 -33.61
C ASN A 74 -25.08 2.87 -34.15
#